data_AF-A0A925WX47-F1
#
_entry.id   AF-A0A925WX47-F1
#
_cell.length_a   1.000
_cell.length_b   1.000
_cell.length_c   1.000
_cell.angle_alpha   90.00
_cell.angle_beta   90.00
_cell.angle_gamma   90.00
#
_symmetry.space_group_name_H-M   'P 1'
#
loop_
_entity.id
_entity.type
_entity.pdbx_description
1 polymer ?
#
loop_
_entity_poly.entity_id
_entity_poly.type
_entity_poly.pdbx_seq_one_letter_code
_entity_poly.pdbx_strand_id
1 'polypeptide(L)'
;MAAPASRGPLPTPMSDAPPSLPFGGKRIVLGVGGSISAYKAADLCSKLVQEGATVYPILTKGALRFVQPATFWGLAGQPVSTDTFEEPFGPQEIAHLRYAELADLFVIAPTSADLLAQIAHGFAGDMLTSALIANVRKPVLVAPAMNTDMWANPAVQGNRRILEQRGYGFIEPGVGRLAEGVIGAGRLAEPVEIVEIVRQTLFPRRDLEGLNVLVTAGPTREPIDPVRFLSNRSSGKMGYAIAEAAAARGARVTLVTGPTAIPLPHGLIETVRAETAFEMQEAVLPRARAQDVIVQSAAIADFRPAQVAPHKIKKSQGIRAIELVPTQDFSITLGKQKPAGQTLVGFAAETEKMEEHALAKLRA
;
A
#
# COMPACT_ATOMS: atom_id res chain seq x y z
N MET A 1 -70.09 -29.27 -2.13
CA MET A 1 -69.85 -27.82 -2.19
C MET A 1 -68.71 -27.50 -1.24
N ALA A 2 -67.48 -27.35 -1.75
CA ALA A 2 -66.31 -26.98 -0.97
C ALA A 2 -65.99 -25.50 -1.27
N ALA A 3 -65.80 -24.70 -0.23
CA ALA A 3 -65.53 -23.27 -0.31
C ALA A 3 -64.15 -22.98 -0.95
N PRO A 4 -63.98 -21.86 -1.69
CA PRO A 4 -62.70 -21.52 -2.29
C PRO A 4 -61.73 -20.97 -1.25
N ALA A 5 -60.50 -21.48 -1.25
CA ALA A 5 -59.42 -21.04 -0.38
C ALA A 5 -59.00 -19.59 -0.69
N SER A 6 -58.87 -18.78 0.36
CA SER A 6 -58.37 -17.41 0.31
C SER A 6 -56.90 -17.39 -0.12
N ARG A 7 -56.59 -16.70 -1.22
CA ARG A 7 -55.20 -16.39 -1.62
C ARG A 7 -54.65 -15.34 -0.65
N GLY A 8 -53.58 -15.70 0.07
CA GLY A 8 -52.81 -14.75 0.88
C GLY A 8 -52.17 -13.64 0.03
N PRO A 9 -51.77 -12.52 0.65
CA PRO A 9 -51.23 -11.38 -0.08
C PRO A 9 -49.94 -11.77 -0.82
N LEU A 10 -49.84 -11.32 -2.08
CA LEU A 10 -48.65 -11.46 -2.90
C LEU A 10 -47.48 -10.74 -2.21
N PRO A 11 -46.26 -11.31 -2.21
CA PRO A 11 -45.08 -10.64 -1.68
C PRO A 11 -44.84 -9.33 -2.43
N THR A 12 -44.63 -8.25 -1.68
CA THR A 12 -44.16 -6.97 -2.21
C THR A 12 -42.86 -7.18 -2.99
N PRO A 13 -42.72 -6.61 -4.20
CA PRO A 13 -41.49 -6.73 -4.97
C PRO A 13 -40.33 -6.14 -4.16
N MET A 14 -39.29 -6.94 -3.96
CA MET A 14 -38.00 -6.45 -3.49
C MET A 14 -37.52 -5.39 -4.49
N SER A 15 -37.04 -4.25 -3.99
CA SER A 15 -36.52 -3.13 -4.76
C SER A 15 -35.56 -3.57 -5.88
N ASP A 16 -36.03 -3.55 -7.13
CA ASP A 16 -35.26 -3.73 -8.36
C ASP A 16 -34.41 -2.47 -8.68
N ALA A 17 -33.67 -1.96 -7.69
CA ALA A 17 -32.61 -1.01 -7.98
C ALA A 17 -31.43 -1.82 -8.54
N PRO A 18 -30.91 -1.52 -9.74
CA PRO A 18 -29.71 -2.18 -10.22
C PRO A 18 -28.60 -2.03 -9.17
N PRO A 19 -27.77 -3.05 -8.94
CA PRO A 19 -26.66 -2.93 -8.00
C PRO A 19 -25.85 -1.69 -8.39
N SER A 20 -25.66 -0.78 -7.42
CA SER A 20 -24.87 0.43 -7.64
C SER A 20 -23.50 0.01 -8.17
N LEU A 21 -23.15 0.46 -9.37
CA LEU A 21 -21.87 0.13 -9.99
C LEU A 21 -20.72 0.53 -9.05
N PRO A 22 -19.60 -0.21 -9.02
CA PRO A 22 -18.53 -0.03 -8.02
C PRO A 22 -18.01 1.40 -7.88
N PHE A 23 -17.93 2.17 -8.96
CA PHE A 23 -17.50 3.57 -8.97
C PHE A 23 -18.64 4.58 -9.15
N GLY A 24 -19.89 4.18 -8.89
CA GLY A 24 -21.05 5.05 -9.04
C GLY A 24 -20.86 6.42 -8.37
N GLY A 25 -20.95 7.49 -9.17
CA GLY A 25 -20.80 8.87 -8.70
C GLY A 25 -19.35 9.35 -8.50
N LYS A 26 -18.33 8.52 -8.78
CA LYS A 26 -16.92 8.92 -8.72
C LYS A 26 -16.44 9.57 -10.00
N ARG A 27 -15.67 10.64 -9.87
CA ARG A 27 -15.06 11.38 -10.98
C ARG A 27 -13.55 11.15 -11.02
N ILE A 28 -13.06 10.58 -12.11
CA ILE A 28 -11.65 10.23 -12.27
C ILE A 28 -11.07 11.06 -13.40
N VAL A 29 -10.01 11.83 -13.11
CA VAL A 29 -9.21 12.46 -14.17
C VAL A 29 -8.15 11.46 -14.63
N LEU A 30 -8.21 11.07 -15.91
CA LEU A 30 -7.29 10.12 -16.52
C LEU A 30 -6.25 10.88 -17.37
N GLY A 31 -5.05 11.05 -16.83
CA GLY A 31 -3.90 11.61 -17.54
C GLY A 31 -3.20 10.54 -18.39
N VAL A 32 -2.98 10.82 -19.67
CA VAL A 32 -2.31 9.89 -20.60
C VAL A 32 -0.99 10.49 -21.08
N GLY A 33 0.13 9.87 -20.70
CA GLY A 33 1.48 10.25 -21.10
C GLY A 33 1.94 9.61 -22.42
N GLY A 34 3.03 10.15 -22.99
CA GLY A 34 3.65 9.63 -24.21
C GLY A 34 4.41 8.32 -23.99
N SER A 35 3.78 7.19 -24.30
CA SER A 35 4.39 5.86 -24.25
C SER A 35 3.72 4.94 -25.27
N ILE A 36 4.44 3.94 -25.76
CA ILE A 36 3.89 2.88 -26.62
C ILE A 36 2.69 2.17 -25.99
N SER A 37 2.61 2.17 -24.65
CA SER A 37 1.50 1.59 -23.89
C SER A 37 0.26 2.48 -23.80
N ALA A 38 0.24 3.66 -24.42
CA ALA A 38 -0.90 4.59 -24.36
C ALA A 38 -2.21 3.96 -24.88
N TYR A 39 -2.16 2.99 -25.79
CA TYR A 39 -3.35 2.26 -26.24
C TYR A 39 -4.06 1.51 -25.09
N LYS A 40 -3.32 1.05 -24.07
CA LYS A 40 -3.91 0.39 -22.89
C LYS A 40 -4.71 1.37 -22.02
N ALA A 41 -4.42 2.67 -22.11
CA ALA A 41 -5.19 3.69 -21.41
C ALA A 41 -6.63 3.79 -21.95
N ALA A 42 -6.87 3.44 -23.22
CA ALA A 42 -8.21 3.34 -23.77
C ALA A 42 -9.00 2.18 -23.12
N ASP A 43 -8.39 1.00 -22.99
CA ASP A 43 -9.01 -0.13 -22.28
C ASP A 43 -9.27 0.22 -20.80
N LEU A 44 -8.30 0.87 -20.13
CA LEU A 44 -8.49 1.38 -18.77
C LEU A 44 -9.68 2.35 -18.67
N CYS A 45 -9.78 3.32 -19.58
CA CYS A 45 -10.90 4.26 -19.64
C CYS A 45 -12.23 3.51 -19.76
N SER A 46 -12.33 2.58 -20.71
CA SER A 46 -13.52 1.74 -20.92
C SER A 46 -13.93 1.00 -19.65
N LYS A 47 -12.99 0.35 -18.96
CA LYS A 47 -13.27 -0.41 -17.72
C LYS A 47 -13.76 0.48 -16.58
N LEU A 48 -13.12 1.64 -16.38
CA LEU A 48 -13.55 2.58 -15.34
C LEU A 48 -14.99 3.08 -15.58
N VAL A 49 -15.33 3.38 -16.85
CA VAL A 49 -16.68 3.79 -17.23
C VAL A 49 -17.69 2.65 -17.08
N GLN A 50 -17.35 1.43 -17.50
CA GLN A 50 -18.19 0.23 -17.32
C GLN A 50 -18.49 -0.05 -15.84
N GLU A 51 -17.55 0.26 -14.95
CA GLU A 51 -17.72 0.17 -13.51
C GLU A 51 -18.37 1.43 -12.89
N GLY A 52 -18.86 2.37 -13.69
CA GLY A 52 -19.72 3.48 -13.26
C GLY A 52 -19.00 4.79 -12.94
N ALA A 53 -17.69 4.89 -13.20
CA ALA A 53 -16.95 6.14 -13.00
C ALA A 53 -17.26 7.15 -14.12
N THR A 54 -17.33 8.43 -13.78
CA THR A 54 -17.23 9.51 -14.77
C THR A 54 -15.76 9.81 -15.02
N VAL A 55 -15.25 9.50 -16.22
CA VAL A 55 -13.84 9.65 -16.55
C VAL A 55 -13.62 10.92 -17.37
N TYR A 56 -12.63 11.72 -16.99
CA TYR A 56 -12.22 12.95 -17.68
C TYR A 56 -10.81 12.78 -18.24
N PRO A 57 -10.66 12.48 -19.55
CA PRO A 57 -9.36 12.21 -20.13
C PRO A 57 -8.58 13.51 -20.42
N ILE A 58 -7.30 13.51 -20.09
CA ILE A 58 -6.34 14.57 -20.46
C ILE A 58 -5.15 13.90 -21.16
N LEU A 59 -4.95 14.20 -22.45
CA LEU A 59 -3.88 13.61 -23.25
C LEU A 59 -2.75 14.61 -23.41
N THR A 60 -1.55 14.23 -22.98
CA THR A 60 -0.33 15.00 -23.25
C THR A 60 -0.01 15.03 -24.75
N LYS A 61 0.78 16.03 -25.19
CA LYS A 61 1.29 16.07 -26.58
C LYS A 61 2.02 14.78 -26.99
N GLY A 62 2.72 14.15 -26.05
CA GLY A 62 3.37 12.85 -26.26
C GLY A 62 2.38 11.72 -26.51
N ALA A 63 1.26 11.67 -25.78
CA ALA A 63 0.23 10.64 -25.96
C ALA A 63 -0.46 10.73 -27.32
N LEU A 64 -0.66 11.96 -27.84
CA LEU A 64 -1.28 12.21 -29.15
C LEU A 64 -0.49 11.60 -30.33
N ARG A 65 0.76 11.22 -30.12
CA ARG A 65 1.58 10.50 -31.11
C ARG A 65 1.25 9.01 -31.20
N PHE A 66 0.55 8.46 -30.22
CA PHE A 66 0.21 7.03 -30.12
C PHE A 66 -1.30 6.77 -30.20
N VAL A 67 -2.11 7.65 -29.62
CA VAL A 67 -3.57 7.51 -29.54
C VAL A 67 -4.27 8.83 -29.85
N GLN A 68 -5.51 8.78 -30.32
CA GLN A 68 -6.26 9.96 -30.73
C GLN A 68 -7.36 10.33 -29.71
N PRO A 69 -7.67 11.63 -29.51
CA PRO A 69 -8.70 12.08 -28.57
C PRO A 69 -10.08 11.45 -28.82
N ALA A 70 -10.43 11.23 -30.09
CA ALA A 70 -11.73 10.66 -30.49
C ALA A 70 -12.01 9.31 -29.82
N THR A 71 -10.99 8.46 -29.61
CA THR A 71 -11.14 7.19 -28.91
C THR A 71 -11.59 7.40 -27.47
N PHE A 72 -10.95 8.32 -26.76
CA PHE A 72 -11.27 8.60 -25.37
C PHE A 72 -12.61 9.32 -25.22
N TRP A 73 -12.96 10.20 -26.15
CA TRP A 73 -14.26 10.84 -26.17
C TRP A 73 -15.39 9.82 -26.30
N GLY A 74 -15.26 8.87 -27.24
CA GLY A 74 -16.25 7.80 -27.43
C GLY A 74 -16.37 6.84 -26.26
N LEU A 75 -15.28 6.59 -25.52
CA LEU A 75 -15.28 5.71 -24.35
C LEU A 75 -15.76 6.40 -23.07
N ALA A 76 -15.33 7.64 -22.83
CA ALA A 76 -15.60 8.38 -21.61
C ALA A 76 -16.97 9.09 -21.63
N GLY A 77 -17.44 9.50 -22.81
CA GLY A 77 -18.60 10.38 -22.94
C GLY A 77 -18.40 11.76 -22.29
N GLN A 78 -17.16 12.16 -22.02
CA GLN A 78 -16.76 13.44 -21.44
C GLN A 78 -15.79 14.18 -22.37
N PRO A 79 -15.63 15.51 -22.20
CA PRO A 79 -14.62 16.25 -22.94
C PRO A 79 -13.22 15.70 -22.71
N VAL A 80 -12.43 15.64 -23.79
CA VAL A 80 -11.03 15.22 -23.76
C VAL A 80 -10.17 16.46 -23.95
N SER A 81 -9.34 16.79 -22.96
CA SER A 81 -8.42 17.93 -23.07
C SER A 81 -7.08 17.54 -23.66
N THR A 82 -6.58 18.40 -24.54
CA THR A 82 -5.26 18.25 -25.17
C THR A 82 -4.39 19.50 -25.10
N ASP A 83 -5.00 20.66 -24.86
CA ASP A 83 -4.31 21.94 -24.74
C ASP A 83 -4.76 22.68 -23.48
N THR A 84 -3.83 23.34 -22.79
CA THR A 84 -4.08 24.10 -21.54
C THR A 84 -5.00 25.30 -21.74
N PHE A 85 -5.06 25.83 -22.97
CA PHE A 85 -5.84 27.04 -23.30
C PHE A 85 -7.23 26.72 -23.84
N GLU A 86 -7.60 25.44 -23.94
CA GLU A 86 -8.96 25.01 -24.24
C GLU A 86 -9.81 24.99 -22.97
N GLU A 87 -11.03 25.54 -23.05
CA GLU A 87 -11.98 25.59 -21.94
C GLU A 87 -13.20 24.67 -22.20
N PRO A 88 -13.05 23.34 -22.06
CA PRO A 88 -14.09 22.37 -22.40
C PRO A 88 -15.34 22.44 -21.51
N PHE A 89 -15.24 23.09 -20.35
CA PHE A 89 -16.35 23.30 -19.42
C PHE A 89 -17.07 24.64 -19.65
N GLY A 90 -16.60 25.44 -20.60
CA GLY A 90 -17.16 26.74 -20.93
C GLY A 90 -16.26 27.90 -20.48
N PRO A 91 -16.49 29.11 -21.04
CA PRO A 91 -15.55 30.24 -20.96
C PRO A 91 -15.42 30.88 -19.56
N GLN A 92 -16.24 30.47 -18.60
CA GLN A 92 -16.22 30.98 -17.22
C GLN A 92 -15.49 30.03 -16.25
N GLU A 93 -15.16 28.82 -16.68
CA GLU A 93 -14.48 27.82 -15.87
C GLU A 93 -13.04 27.71 -16.34
N ILE A 94 -12.07 27.97 -15.45
CA ILE A 94 -10.65 27.76 -15.75
C ILE A 94 -10.37 26.25 -15.69
N ALA A 95 -10.21 25.61 -16.84
CA ALA A 95 -10.26 24.15 -16.97
C ALA A 95 -9.28 23.40 -16.07
N HIS A 96 -8.02 23.83 -15.96
CA HIS A 96 -7.03 23.14 -15.12
C HIS A 96 -7.38 23.20 -13.62
N LEU A 97 -7.98 24.30 -13.15
CA LEU A 97 -8.52 24.38 -11.78
C LEU A 97 -9.75 23.51 -11.63
N ARG A 98 -10.62 23.51 -12.64
CA ARG A 98 -11.85 22.72 -12.64
C ARG A 98 -11.58 21.22 -12.56
N TYR A 99 -10.59 20.72 -13.29
CA TYR A 99 -10.15 19.33 -13.18
C TYR A 99 -9.70 18.97 -11.75
N ALA A 100 -8.94 19.84 -11.10
CA ALA A 100 -8.51 19.64 -9.71
C ALA A 100 -9.68 19.63 -8.71
N GLU A 101 -10.69 20.48 -8.92
CA GLU A 101 -11.88 20.54 -8.07
C GLU A 101 -12.79 19.32 -8.24
N LEU A 102 -13.09 18.94 -9.48
CA LEU A 102 -14.07 17.88 -9.77
C LEU A 102 -13.55 16.48 -9.48
N ALA A 103 -12.23 16.28 -9.49
CA ALA A 103 -11.65 14.95 -9.33
C ALA A 103 -11.90 14.40 -7.92
N ASP A 104 -12.29 13.14 -7.85
CA ASP A 104 -12.14 12.33 -6.64
C ASP A 104 -10.76 11.64 -6.61
N LEU A 105 -10.18 11.41 -7.79
CA LEU A 105 -8.88 10.76 -7.99
C LEU A 105 -8.28 11.19 -9.33
N PHE A 106 -6.96 11.40 -9.35
CA PHE A 106 -6.17 11.45 -10.58
C PHE A 106 -5.50 10.09 -10.82
N VAL A 107 -5.59 9.58 -12.04
CA VAL A 107 -4.84 8.41 -12.50
C VAL A 107 -4.03 8.81 -13.72
N ILE A 108 -2.71 8.63 -13.65
CA ILE A 108 -1.82 8.95 -14.76
C ILE A 108 -1.27 7.62 -15.30
N ALA A 109 -1.76 7.22 -16.47
CA ALA A 109 -1.47 5.92 -17.05
C ALA A 109 -1.52 5.99 -18.59
N PRO A 110 -0.40 5.73 -19.28
CA PRO A 110 0.95 5.54 -18.76
C PRO A 110 1.63 6.86 -18.36
N THR A 111 2.57 6.78 -17.42
CA THR A 111 3.50 7.87 -17.10
C THR A 111 4.88 7.56 -17.67
N SER A 112 5.35 8.38 -18.61
CA SER A 112 6.73 8.29 -19.15
C SER A 112 7.73 8.84 -18.14
N ALA A 113 9.03 8.55 -18.33
CA ALA A 113 10.09 9.11 -17.49
C ALA A 113 10.11 10.65 -17.51
N ASP A 114 9.82 11.25 -18.68
CA ASP A 114 9.74 12.69 -18.86
C ASP A 114 8.58 13.30 -18.08
N LEU A 115 7.36 12.75 -18.23
CA LEU A 115 6.20 13.22 -17.48
C LEU A 115 6.40 13.05 -15.96
N LEU A 116 7.01 11.94 -15.53
CA LEU A 116 7.35 11.71 -14.14
C LEU A 116 8.30 12.80 -13.59
N ALA A 117 9.32 13.18 -14.37
CA ALA A 117 10.24 14.25 -14.02
C ALA A 117 9.52 15.59 -13.94
N GLN A 118 8.64 15.89 -14.90
CA GLN A 118 7.88 17.15 -14.90
C GLN A 118 7.03 17.31 -13.64
N ILE A 119 6.30 16.27 -13.25
CA ILE A 119 5.46 16.30 -12.05
C ILE A 119 6.34 16.36 -10.78
N ALA A 120 7.44 15.60 -10.73
CA ALA A 120 8.35 15.61 -9.59
C ALA A 120 8.99 17.00 -9.35
N HIS A 121 9.25 17.76 -10.41
CA HIS A 121 9.86 19.08 -10.31
C HIS A 121 8.87 20.24 -10.37
N GLY A 122 7.57 19.96 -10.50
CA GLY A 122 6.53 20.98 -10.48
C GLY A 122 6.43 21.81 -11.76
N PHE A 123 6.83 21.26 -12.90
CA PHE A 123 6.56 21.90 -14.19
C PHE A 123 5.08 21.79 -14.52
N ALA A 124 4.49 22.88 -15.02
CA ALA A 124 3.08 23.02 -15.37
C ALA A 124 2.92 23.48 -16.83
N GLY A 125 3.47 22.69 -17.76
CA GLY A 125 3.60 23.07 -19.18
C GLY A 125 2.44 22.63 -20.07
N ASP A 126 1.52 21.79 -19.58
CA ASP A 126 0.34 21.30 -20.30
C ASP A 126 -0.87 21.13 -19.35
N MET A 127 -2.05 20.85 -19.91
CA MET A 127 -3.29 20.75 -19.13
C MET A 127 -3.18 19.76 -17.96
N LEU A 128 -2.53 18.61 -18.19
CA LEU A 128 -2.38 17.57 -17.18
C LEU A 128 -1.50 18.05 -16.03
N THR A 129 -0.31 18.56 -16.35
CA THR A 129 0.64 19.03 -15.34
C THR A 129 0.13 20.27 -14.60
N SER A 130 -0.56 21.20 -15.27
CA SER A 130 -1.22 22.34 -14.63
C SER A 130 -2.34 21.91 -13.68
N ALA A 131 -3.19 20.94 -14.09
CA ALA A 131 -4.25 20.42 -13.22
C ALA A 131 -3.69 19.68 -12.00
N LEU A 132 -2.58 18.95 -12.15
CA LEU A 132 -1.91 18.29 -11.02
C LEU A 132 -1.30 19.29 -10.04
N ILE A 133 -0.75 20.41 -10.52
CA ILE A 133 -0.23 21.48 -9.64
C ILE A 133 -1.37 22.20 -8.91
N ALA A 134 -2.51 22.38 -9.56
CA ALA A 134 -3.72 22.90 -8.92
C ALA A 134 -4.32 21.92 -7.89
N ASN A 135 -4.02 20.62 -7.99
CA ASN A 135 -4.53 19.60 -7.09
C ASN A 135 -3.73 19.54 -5.77
N VAL A 136 -4.28 20.14 -4.72
CA VAL A 136 -3.67 20.15 -3.37
C VAL A 136 -4.14 18.97 -2.49
N ARG A 137 -5.26 18.31 -2.83
CA ARG A 137 -5.97 17.44 -1.88
C ARG A 137 -6.30 16.05 -2.38
N LYS A 138 -6.54 15.90 -3.68
CA LYS A 138 -7.05 14.64 -4.24
C LYS A 138 -5.91 13.65 -4.38
N PRO A 139 -6.13 12.36 -4.11
CA PRO A 139 -5.12 11.33 -4.35
C PRO A 139 -4.71 11.34 -5.82
N VAL A 140 -3.44 11.01 -6.08
CA VAL A 140 -2.89 10.86 -7.42
C VAL A 140 -2.19 9.51 -7.50
N LEU A 141 -2.61 8.68 -8.45
CA LEU A 141 -1.96 7.42 -8.79
C LEU A 141 -1.15 7.57 -10.07
N VAL A 142 0.11 7.15 -10.01
CA VAL A 142 1.04 7.15 -11.14
C VAL A 142 1.28 5.70 -11.57
N ALA A 143 1.02 5.38 -12.83
CA ALA A 143 1.33 4.07 -13.43
C ALA A 143 2.47 4.23 -14.46
N PRO A 144 3.73 4.04 -14.06
CA PRO A 144 4.88 4.23 -14.95
C PRO A 144 4.92 3.20 -16.07
N ALA A 145 5.40 3.60 -17.25
CA ALA A 145 5.69 2.69 -18.35
C ALA A 145 6.87 3.17 -19.18
N MET A 146 7.99 2.46 -19.06
CA MET A 146 9.27 2.79 -19.71
C MET A 146 10.18 1.56 -19.79
N ASN A 147 11.29 1.67 -20.51
CA ASN A 147 12.31 0.62 -20.55
C ASN A 147 12.85 0.28 -19.14
N THR A 148 13.25 -0.98 -18.89
CA THR A 148 13.78 -1.42 -17.59
C THR A 148 14.94 -0.58 -17.08
N ASP A 149 15.88 -0.21 -17.95
CA ASP A 149 17.05 0.59 -17.57
C ASP A 149 16.67 2.04 -17.30
N MET A 150 15.68 2.56 -18.02
CA MET A 150 15.10 3.87 -17.70
C MET A 150 14.43 3.84 -16.33
N TRP A 151 13.67 2.78 -16.02
CA TRP A 151 13.04 2.63 -14.71
C TRP A 151 14.06 2.51 -13.60
N ALA A 152 15.12 1.71 -13.79
CA ALA A 152 16.20 1.54 -12.83
C ALA A 152 17.11 2.79 -12.69
N ASN A 153 16.99 3.77 -13.59
CA ASN A 153 17.86 4.94 -13.61
C ASN A 153 17.74 5.75 -12.30
N PRO A 154 18.88 6.16 -11.69
CA PRO A 154 18.87 6.93 -10.45
C PRO A 154 18.03 8.21 -10.50
N ALA A 155 17.95 8.89 -11.65
CA ALA A 155 17.13 10.09 -11.81
C ALA A 155 15.63 9.77 -11.71
N VAL A 156 15.18 8.70 -12.37
CA VAL A 156 13.78 8.24 -12.32
C VAL A 156 13.42 7.77 -10.91
N GLN A 157 14.31 7.01 -10.26
CA GLN A 157 14.14 6.59 -8.87
C GLN A 157 14.16 7.77 -7.89
N GLY A 158 14.95 8.82 -8.16
CA GLY A 158 14.93 10.08 -7.43
C GLY A 158 13.58 10.79 -7.54
N ASN A 159 13.06 10.92 -8.76
CA ASN A 159 11.75 11.53 -9.04
C ASN A 159 10.61 10.77 -8.37
N ARG A 160 10.65 9.44 -8.43
CA ARG A 160 9.71 8.58 -7.69
C ARG A 160 9.69 8.90 -6.20
N ARG A 161 10.87 8.94 -5.55
CA ARG A 161 10.96 9.23 -4.11
C ARG A 161 10.42 10.62 -3.76
N ILE A 162 10.70 11.63 -4.59
CA ILE A 162 10.14 12.99 -4.41
C ILE A 162 8.61 12.94 -4.43
N LEU A 163 8.02 12.20 -5.37
CA LEU A 163 6.57 12.09 -5.50
C LEU A 163 5.94 11.27 -4.37
N GLU A 164 6.55 10.15 -3.96
CA GLU A 164 6.11 9.36 -2.81
C GLU A 164 6.11 10.22 -1.53
N GLN A 165 7.16 11.02 -1.30
CA GLN A 165 7.21 11.96 -0.17
C GLN A 165 6.13 13.04 -0.22
N ARG A 166 5.61 13.36 -1.42
CA ARG A 166 4.51 14.30 -1.64
C ARG A 166 3.14 13.62 -1.63
N GLY A 167 3.06 12.32 -1.30
CA GLY A 167 1.81 11.59 -1.18
C GLY A 167 1.25 11.04 -2.49
N TYR A 168 2.03 10.99 -3.57
CA TYR A 168 1.63 10.30 -4.80
C TYR A 168 1.70 8.79 -4.58
N GLY A 169 0.65 8.08 -4.95
CA GLY A 169 0.64 6.62 -4.99
C GLY A 169 1.23 6.10 -6.30
N PHE A 170 1.95 4.98 -6.24
CA PHE A 170 2.55 4.35 -7.41
C PHE A 170 1.92 2.97 -7.66
N ILE A 171 1.61 2.73 -8.93
CA ILE A 171 1.25 1.42 -9.44
C ILE A 171 2.52 0.85 -10.08
N GLU A 172 3.08 -0.20 -9.47
CA GLU A 172 4.34 -0.79 -9.94
C GLU A 172 4.21 -1.27 -11.39
N PRO A 173 5.26 -1.09 -12.22
CA PRO A 173 5.23 -1.58 -13.58
C PRO A 173 5.23 -3.12 -13.58
N GLY A 174 4.48 -3.69 -14.52
CA GLY A 174 4.50 -5.12 -14.78
C GLY A 174 5.88 -5.61 -15.27
N VAL A 175 6.16 -6.88 -15.03
CA VAL A 175 7.33 -7.59 -15.55
C VAL A 175 6.93 -8.34 -16.82
N GLY A 176 7.68 -8.17 -17.89
CA GLY A 176 7.42 -8.90 -19.13
C GLY A 176 8.31 -8.45 -20.28
N ARG A 177 8.04 -9.00 -21.47
CA ARG A 177 8.72 -8.59 -22.69
C ARG A 177 8.35 -7.15 -23.04
N LEU A 178 9.36 -6.28 -23.08
CA LEU A 178 9.25 -4.89 -23.48
C LEU A 178 9.33 -4.74 -25.01
N ALA A 179 9.07 -3.54 -25.53
CA ALA A 179 9.04 -3.27 -26.97
C ALA A 179 10.35 -3.66 -27.69
N GLU A 180 11.48 -3.53 -27.00
CA GLU A 180 12.83 -3.86 -27.51
C GLU A 180 13.15 -5.37 -27.43
N GLY A 181 12.28 -6.18 -26.84
CA GLY A 181 12.44 -7.62 -26.70
C GLY A 181 13.09 -8.10 -25.39
N VAL A 182 13.58 -7.18 -24.55
CA VAL A 182 14.10 -7.48 -23.21
C VAL A 182 12.96 -7.86 -22.26
N ILE A 183 13.17 -8.84 -21.40
CA ILE A 183 12.26 -9.19 -20.31
C ILE A 183 12.71 -8.45 -19.04
N GLY A 184 11.85 -7.61 -18.49
CA GLY A 184 12.15 -6.87 -17.27
C GLY A 184 10.95 -6.08 -16.75
N ALA A 185 11.14 -5.41 -15.62
CA ALA A 185 10.15 -4.49 -15.06
C ALA A 185 10.13 -3.20 -15.88
N GLY A 186 8.95 -2.69 -16.23
CA GLY A 186 8.83 -1.46 -17.00
C GLY A 186 7.60 -1.39 -17.90
N ARG A 187 6.91 -2.54 -18.07
CA ARG A 187 5.62 -2.58 -18.76
C ARG A 187 4.57 -1.86 -17.92
N LEU A 188 3.66 -1.13 -18.56
CA LEU A 188 2.47 -0.64 -17.86
C LEU A 188 1.75 -1.83 -17.20
N ALA A 189 1.35 -1.67 -15.94
CA ALA A 189 0.46 -2.62 -15.27
C ALA A 189 -0.79 -2.89 -16.12
N GLU A 190 -1.38 -4.08 -16.00
CA GLU A 190 -2.56 -4.39 -16.79
C GLU A 190 -3.74 -3.51 -16.34
N PRO A 191 -4.62 -3.05 -17.25
CA PRO A 191 -5.73 -2.17 -16.91
C PRO A 191 -6.58 -2.68 -15.74
N VAL A 192 -6.80 -4.00 -15.64
CA VAL A 192 -7.53 -4.62 -14.53
C VAL A 192 -6.82 -4.46 -13.17
N GLU A 193 -5.49 -4.49 -13.14
CA GLU A 193 -4.70 -4.28 -11.94
C GLU A 193 -4.78 -2.80 -11.51
N ILE A 194 -4.71 -1.88 -12.48
CA ILE A 194 -4.88 -0.44 -12.23
C ILE A 194 -6.28 -0.16 -11.65
N VAL A 195 -7.33 -0.75 -12.21
CA VAL A 195 -8.70 -0.61 -11.71
C VAL A 195 -8.86 -1.09 -10.26
N GLU A 196 -8.22 -2.20 -9.88
CA GLU A 196 -8.23 -2.68 -8.49
C GLU A 196 -7.56 -1.69 -7.53
N ILE A 197 -6.42 -1.11 -7.91
CA ILE A 197 -5.74 -0.12 -7.07
C ILE A 197 -6.58 1.17 -6.97
N VAL A 198 -7.22 1.59 -8.07
CA VAL A 198 -8.18 2.69 -8.09
C VAL A 198 -9.34 2.43 -7.11
N ARG A 199 -9.88 1.21 -7.10
CA ARG A 199 -10.93 0.78 -6.16
C ARG A 199 -10.48 0.87 -4.71
N GLN A 200 -9.32 0.34 -4.40
CA GLN A 200 -8.75 0.40 -3.05
C GLN A 200 -8.49 1.83 -2.59
N THR A 201 -8.10 2.72 -3.51
CA THR A 201 -7.82 4.13 -3.22
C THR A 201 -9.11 4.92 -2.95
N LEU A 202 -10.15 4.73 -3.77
CA LEU A 202 -11.41 5.45 -3.65
C LEU A 202 -12.33 4.90 -2.55
N PHE A 203 -12.22 3.60 -2.28
CA PHE A 203 -13.03 2.88 -1.30
C PHE A 203 -12.13 2.05 -0.39
N PRO A 204 -11.33 2.72 0.48
CA PRO A 204 -10.51 2.00 1.43
C PRO A 204 -11.42 1.13 2.30
N ARG A 205 -11.06 -0.15 2.44
CA ARG A 205 -11.77 -1.03 3.38
C ARG A 205 -11.58 -0.48 4.78
N ARG A 206 -12.66 -0.25 5.52
CA ARG A 206 -12.65 0.25 6.92
C ARG A 206 -13.13 -0.82 7.89
N ASP A 207 -12.90 -2.08 7.54
CA ASP A 207 -13.42 -3.25 8.24
C ASP A 207 -12.69 -3.58 9.55
N LEU A 208 -11.60 -2.87 9.87
CA LEU A 208 -10.93 -2.94 11.18
C LEU A 208 -11.22 -1.72 12.06
N GLU A 209 -12.14 -0.86 11.66
CA GLU A 209 -12.52 0.32 12.42
C GLU A 209 -13.07 -0.06 13.80
N GLY A 210 -12.54 0.60 14.83
CA GLY A 210 -12.88 0.31 16.23
C GLY A 210 -12.04 -0.80 16.89
N LEU A 211 -11.24 -1.57 16.14
CA LEU A 211 -10.37 -2.60 16.70
C LEU A 211 -9.01 -2.04 17.15
N ASN A 212 -8.50 -2.53 18.28
CA ASN A 212 -7.14 -2.30 18.75
C ASN A 212 -6.23 -3.43 18.25
N VAL A 213 -5.18 -3.07 17.51
CA VAL A 213 -4.25 -4.03 16.89
C VAL A 213 -2.84 -3.74 17.37
N LEU A 214 -2.19 -4.74 18.00
CA LEU A 214 -0.78 -4.67 18.36
C LEU A 214 0.04 -5.49 17.37
N VAL A 215 1.08 -4.88 16.80
CA VAL A 215 2.02 -5.56 15.91
C VAL A 215 3.41 -5.51 16.51
N THR A 216 4.11 -6.65 16.59
CA THR A 216 5.54 -6.68 16.89
C THR A 216 6.34 -6.75 15.60
N ALA A 217 7.43 -5.98 15.47
CA ALA A 217 8.25 -5.96 14.25
C ALA A 217 9.75 -5.84 14.53
N GLY A 218 10.57 -6.17 13.52
CA GLY A 218 12.02 -6.03 13.57
C GLY A 218 12.75 -7.17 14.31
N PRO A 219 14.09 -7.14 14.35
CA PRO A 219 14.90 -8.06 15.14
C PRO A 219 15.03 -7.59 16.59
N THR A 220 15.40 -8.47 17.52
CA THR A 220 15.97 -8.06 18.83
C THR A 220 17.50 -8.12 18.80
N ARG A 221 18.16 -7.39 19.69
CA ARG A 221 19.61 -7.32 19.86
C ARG A 221 19.98 -7.64 21.30
N GLU A 222 20.51 -8.82 21.54
CA GLU A 222 20.93 -9.27 22.86
C GLU A 222 22.39 -8.86 23.13
N PRO A 223 22.65 -7.93 24.07
CA PRO A 223 23.99 -7.35 24.25
C PRO A 223 24.98 -8.37 24.82
N ILE A 224 26.17 -8.43 24.24
CA ILE A 224 27.35 -9.13 24.80
C ILE A 224 28.14 -8.15 25.65
N ASP A 225 28.34 -6.94 25.13
CA ASP A 225 28.97 -5.78 25.76
C ASP A 225 28.32 -4.51 25.17
N PRO A 226 28.68 -3.29 25.59
CA PRO A 226 28.04 -2.06 25.08
C PRO A 226 28.25 -1.77 23.58
N VAL A 227 29.04 -2.57 22.88
CA VAL A 227 29.40 -2.38 21.46
C VAL A 227 28.92 -3.55 20.59
N ARG A 228 28.73 -4.74 21.16
CA ARG A 228 28.44 -5.97 20.43
C ARG A 228 27.17 -6.63 20.95
N PHE A 229 26.41 -7.22 20.04
CA PHE A 229 25.17 -7.92 20.34
C PHE A 229 24.97 -9.13 19.41
N LEU A 230 24.07 -10.02 19.81
CA LEU A 230 23.52 -11.10 18.99
C LEU A 230 22.16 -10.65 18.44
N SER A 231 21.85 -10.98 17.18
CA SER A 231 20.62 -10.53 16.53
C SER A 231 20.22 -11.45 15.39
N ASN A 232 18.94 -11.45 15.07
CA ASN A 232 18.38 -12.16 13.91
C ASN A 232 18.45 -11.26 12.65
N ARG A 233 18.47 -11.87 11.46
CA ARG A 233 18.51 -11.16 10.16
C ARG A 233 17.14 -10.64 9.70
N SER A 234 16.37 -10.07 10.61
CA SER A 234 15.07 -9.48 10.27
C SER A 234 15.23 -8.05 9.78
N SER A 235 14.61 -7.74 8.64
CA SER A 235 14.51 -6.36 8.15
C SER A 235 13.40 -5.57 8.84
N GLY A 236 12.41 -6.25 9.43
CA GLY A 236 11.19 -5.66 9.98
C GLY A 236 10.09 -5.34 8.97
N LYS A 237 10.35 -5.46 7.66
CA LYS A 237 9.41 -5.05 6.60
C LYS A 237 8.01 -5.65 6.74
N MET A 238 7.92 -6.94 7.08
CA MET A 238 6.64 -7.63 7.23
C MET A 238 5.76 -7.00 8.31
N GLY A 239 6.29 -6.80 9.52
CA GLY A 239 5.53 -6.19 10.61
C GLY A 239 5.15 -4.74 10.34
N TYR A 240 6.02 -3.96 9.69
CA TYR A 240 5.69 -2.58 9.29
C TYR A 240 4.55 -2.55 8.27
N ALA A 241 4.60 -3.42 7.25
CA ALA A 241 3.54 -3.51 6.24
C ALA A 241 2.20 -3.98 6.85
N ILE A 242 2.22 -4.91 7.80
CA ILE A 242 1.01 -5.35 8.50
C ILE A 242 0.42 -4.20 9.33
N ALA A 243 1.26 -3.47 10.07
CA ALA A 243 0.83 -2.33 10.87
C ALA A 243 0.22 -1.21 10.00
N GLU A 244 0.87 -0.90 8.88
CA GLU A 244 0.36 0.07 7.89
C GLU A 244 -0.99 -0.36 7.30
N ALA A 245 -1.10 -1.62 6.86
CA ALA A 245 -2.33 -2.15 6.30
C ALA A 245 -3.48 -2.17 7.33
N ALA A 246 -3.19 -2.48 8.59
CA ALA A 246 -4.19 -2.44 9.66
C ALA A 246 -4.67 -1.01 9.93
N ALA A 247 -3.75 -0.04 10.01
CA ALA A 247 -4.08 1.36 10.23
C ALA A 247 -4.87 1.95 9.05
N ALA A 248 -4.47 1.65 7.81
CA ALA A 248 -5.20 2.02 6.61
C ALA A 248 -6.63 1.49 6.60
N ARG A 249 -6.85 0.32 7.22
CA ARG A 249 -8.18 -0.31 7.39
C ARG A 249 -8.99 0.19 8.59
N GLY A 250 -8.51 1.22 9.28
CA GLY A 250 -9.22 1.89 10.38
C GLY A 250 -8.89 1.38 11.78
N ALA A 251 -7.98 0.41 11.93
CA ALA A 251 -7.57 -0.08 13.23
C ALA A 251 -6.80 0.97 14.04
N ARG A 252 -6.92 0.90 15.37
CA ARG A 252 -6.05 1.62 16.32
C ARG A 252 -4.79 0.80 16.54
N VAL A 253 -3.73 1.12 15.80
CA VAL A 253 -2.51 0.29 15.75
C VAL A 253 -1.43 0.77 16.73
N THR A 254 -0.98 -0.14 17.61
CA THR A 254 0.25 0.01 18.40
C THR A 254 1.37 -0.84 17.79
N LEU A 255 2.49 -0.21 17.41
CA LEU A 255 3.66 -0.91 16.89
C LEU A 255 4.73 -1.05 17.97
N VAL A 256 5.07 -2.28 18.37
CA VAL A 256 6.24 -2.57 19.21
C VAL A 256 7.36 -3.06 18.32
N THR A 257 8.44 -2.29 18.18
CA THR A 257 9.46 -2.56 17.16
C THR A 257 10.88 -2.58 17.72
N GLY A 258 11.63 -3.58 17.26
CA GLY A 258 13.07 -3.64 17.34
C GLY A 258 13.78 -2.60 16.48
N PRO A 259 15.12 -2.57 16.53
CA PRO A 259 15.95 -1.66 15.75
C PRO A 259 15.86 -1.95 14.24
N THR A 260 15.26 -1.01 13.49
CA THR A 260 15.15 -1.04 12.02
C THR A 260 15.35 0.36 11.44
N ALA A 261 15.78 0.45 10.18
CA ALA A 261 15.89 1.72 9.44
C ALA A 261 14.61 2.09 8.65
N ILE A 262 13.53 1.33 8.81
CA ILE A 262 12.27 1.56 8.09
C ILE A 262 11.56 2.79 8.70
N PRO A 263 11.08 3.76 7.89
CA PRO A 263 10.23 4.84 8.36
C PRO A 263 8.97 4.31 9.07
N LEU A 264 8.47 5.05 10.06
CA LEU A 264 7.25 4.64 10.75
C LEU A 264 6.04 4.74 9.81
N PRO A 265 5.15 3.73 9.79
CA PRO A 265 3.88 3.81 9.08
C PRO A 265 3.03 5.00 9.54
N HIS A 266 2.23 5.53 8.63
CA HIS A 266 1.21 6.52 8.96
C HIS A 266 0.04 5.87 9.71
N GLY A 267 -0.67 6.65 10.53
CA GLY A 267 -1.90 6.20 11.21
C GLY A 267 -1.70 5.33 12.45
N LEU A 268 -0.47 5.11 12.91
CA LEU A 268 -0.21 4.47 14.19
C LEU A 268 -0.67 5.35 15.36
N ILE A 269 -1.30 4.75 16.38
CA ILE A 269 -1.68 5.46 17.61
C ILE A 269 -0.54 5.53 18.63
N GLU A 270 0.36 4.54 18.59
CA GLU A 270 1.51 4.44 19.50
C GLU A 270 2.63 3.65 18.81
N THR A 271 3.88 4.04 19.07
CA THR A 271 5.06 3.25 18.72
C THR A 271 5.93 3.09 19.95
N VAL A 272 6.30 1.84 20.27
CA VAL A 272 7.19 1.50 21.38
C VAL A 272 8.46 0.85 20.83
N ARG A 273 9.62 1.39 21.19
CA ARG A 273 10.91 0.80 20.82
C ARG A 273 11.31 -0.21 21.89
N ALA A 274 11.77 -1.39 21.45
CA ALA A 274 12.28 -2.44 22.32
C ALA A 274 13.50 -3.08 21.66
N GLU A 275 14.68 -2.94 22.26
CA GLU A 275 15.92 -3.42 21.67
C GLU A 275 16.15 -4.91 21.96
N THR A 276 15.83 -5.37 23.17
CA THR A 276 16.00 -6.77 23.60
C THR A 276 14.70 -7.56 23.57
N ALA A 277 14.79 -8.89 23.58
CA ALA A 277 13.65 -9.78 23.76
C ALA A 277 12.88 -9.49 25.05
N PHE A 278 13.62 -9.18 26.13
CA PHE A 278 13.03 -8.83 27.42
C PHE A 278 12.27 -7.50 27.38
N GLU A 279 12.87 -6.46 26.80
CA GLU A 279 12.17 -5.17 26.62
C GLU A 279 10.92 -5.32 25.74
N MET A 280 10.97 -6.18 24.73
CA MET A 280 9.82 -6.43 23.87
C MET A 280 8.70 -7.13 24.63
N GLN A 281 9.04 -8.10 25.49
CA GLN A 281 8.09 -8.73 26.40
C GLN A 281 7.44 -7.70 27.34
N GLU A 282 8.25 -6.85 28.00
CA GLU A 282 7.78 -5.80 28.91
C GLU A 282 6.92 -4.75 28.20
N ALA A 283 7.17 -4.50 26.91
CA ALA A 283 6.33 -3.62 26.11
C ALA A 283 4.99 -4.27 25.72
N VAL A 284 4.98 -5.57 25.42
CA VAL A 284 3.81 -6.28 24.88
C VAL A 284 2.86 -6.75 25.98
N LEU A 285 3.35 -7.45 27.01
CA LEU A 285 2.50 -8.11 28.00
C LEU A 285 1.51 -7.17 28.71
N PRO A 286 1.92 -5.96 29.18
CA PRO A 286 0.98 -5.03 29.83
C PRO A 286 -0.11 -4.50 28.89
N ARG A 287 0.16 -4.46 27.58
CA ARG A 287 -0.78 -3.97 26.56
C ARG A 287 -1.70 -5.05 26.04
N ALA A 288 -1.30 -6.32 26.15
CA ALA A 288 -1.93 -7.44 25.49
C ALA A 288 -3.43 -7.56 25.77
N ARG A 289 -3.87 -7.40 27.03
CA ARG A 289 -5.29 -7.56 27.39
C ARG A 289 -6.24 -6.57 26.73
N ALA A 290 -5.76 -5.39 26.32
CA ALA A 290 -6.58 -4.35 25.70
C ALA A 290 -6.66 -4.45 24.17
N GLN A 291 -5.97 -5.42 23.56
CA GLN A 291 -5.93 -5.59 22.11
C GLN A 291 -6.98 -6.59 21.64
N ASP A 292 -7.58 -6.35 20.49
CA ASP A 292 -8.45 -7.33 19.83
C ASP A 292 -7.63 -8.31 18.99
N VAL A 293 -6.54 -7.81 18.39
CA VAL A 293 -5.62 -8.61 17.58
C VAL A 293 -4.18 -8.33 17.98
N ILE A 294 -3.38 -9.38 18.15
CA ILE A 294 -1.93 -9.30 18.36
C ILE A 294 -1.23 -10.07 17.25
N VAL A 295 -0.36 -9.40 16.50
CA VAL A 295 0.44 -9.98 15.42
C VAL A 295 1.91 -10.02 15.82
N GLN A 296 2.42 -11.21 16.12
CA GLN A 296 3.78 -11.45 16.56
C GLN A 296 4.71 -11.69 15.37
N SER A 297 5.08 -10.62 14.66
CA SER A 297 5.94 -10.69 13.46
C SER A 297 7.40 -10.28 13.70
N ALA A 298 7.77 -9.90 14.93
CA ALA A 298 9.16 -9.65 15.29
C ALA A 298 9.99 -10.95 15.28
N ALA A 299 11.25 -10.84 14.88
CA ALA A 299 12.22 -11.92 15.01
C ALA A 299 12.93 -11.79 16.35
N ILE A 300 12.31 -12.35 17.37
CA ILE A 300 12.83 -12.40 18.74
C ILE A 300 13.96 -13.43 18.79
N ALA A 301 15.08 -13.08 19.42
CA ALA A 301 16.19 -14.00 19.61
C ALA A 301 15.80 -15.11 20.60
N ASP A 302 16.08 -16.37 20.27
CA ASP A 302 15.80 -17.54 21.13
C ASP A 302 16.79 -17.68 22.28
N PHE A 303 17.98 -17.06 22.15
CA PHE A 303 19.06 -17.11 23.12
C PHE A 303 19.66 -15.73 23.36
N ARG A 304 20.16 -15.51 24.58
CA ARG A 304 20.90 -14.31 24.99
C ARG A 304 22.19 -14.69 25.71
N PRO A 305 23.20 -13.81 25.76
CA PRO A 305 24.38 -14.02 26.59
C PRO A 305 24.00 -14.20 28.07
N ALA A 306 24.58 -15.20 28.73
CA ALA A 306 24.36 -15.48 30.15
C ALA A 306 24.81 -14.32 31.05
N GLN A 307 25.88 -13.62 30.63
CA GLN A 307 26.42 -12.45 31.30
C GLN A 307 26.69 -11.35 30.26
N VAL A 308 26.26 -10.13 30.57
CA VAL A 308 26.52 -8.94 29.76
C VAL A 308 27.68 -8.19 30.41
N ALA A 309 28.75 -7.94 29.66
CA ALA A 309 29.88 -7.18 30.16
C ALA A 309 29.49 -5.68 30.27
N PRO A 310 29.78 -5.00 31.40
CA PRO A 310 29.46 -3.57 31.56
C PRO A 310 30.33 -2.65 30.69
N HIS A 311 31.44 -3.18 30.16
CA HIS A 311 32.40 -2.45 29.34
C HIS A 311 32.80 -3.26 28.12
N LYS A 312 33.23 -2.55 27.06
CA LYS A 312 33.73 -3.17 25.83
C LYS A 312 34.83 -4.17 26.15
N ILE A 313 34.61 -5.43 25.78
CA ILE A 313 35.60 -6.49 26.03
C ILE A 313 36.81 -6.24 25.12
N LYS A 314 37.99 -6.11 25.74
CA LYS A 314 39.23 -5.77 25.04
C LYS A 314 39.77 -7.00 24.31
N LYS A 315 40.37 -6.79 23.13
CA LYS A 315 41.00 -7.87 22.34
C LYS A 315 42.05 -8.64 23.16
N SER A 316 42.77 -7.96 24.04
CA SER A 316 43.79 -8.54 24.92
C SER A 316 43.24 -9.51 25.97
N GLN A 317 41.95 -9.44 26.31
CA GLN A 317 41.32 -10.35 27.27
C GLN A 317 40.99 -11.72 26.67
N GLY A 318 40.96 -11.84 25.34
CA GLY A 318 40.72 -13.10 24.63
C GLY A 318 39.40 -13.77 24.99
N ILE A 319 38.30 -13.41 24.30
CA ILE A 319 37.03 -14.15 24.44
C ILE A 319 37.20 -15.50 23.75
N ARG A 320 37.18 -16.58 24.53
CA ARG A 320 37.19 -17.97 24.00
C ARG A 320 35.80 -18.51 23.72
N ALA A 321 34.82 -18.14 24.54
CA ALA A 321 33.43 -18.57 24.42
C ALA A 321 32.48 -17.49 24.97
N ILE A 322 31.26 -17.46 24.44
CA ILE A 322 30.13 -16.71 24.99
C ILE A 322 29.08 -17.77 25.37
N GLU A 323 28.77 -17.87 26.65
CA GLU A 323 27.71 -18.77 27.12
C GLU A 323 26.34 -18.16 26.82
N LEU A 324 25.46 -18.96 26.24
CA LEU A 324 24.12 -18.55 25.86
C LEU A 324 23.08 -19.25 26.72
N VAL A 325 22.08 -18.49 27.17
CA VAL A 325 20.91 -19.00 27.87
C VAL A 325 19.65 -18.70 27.06
N PRO A 326 18.62 -19.56 27.11
CA PRO A 326 17.36 -19.29 26.42
C PRO A 326 16.73 -17.96 26.84
N THR A 327 16.09 -17.27 25.90
CA THR A 327 15.18 -16.16 26.22
C THR A 327 13.82 -16.71 26.65
N GLN A 328 12.99 -15.84 27.20
CA GLN A 328 11.63 -16.21 27.57
C GLN A 328 10.71 -16.09 26.35
N ASP A 329 10.11 -17.20 25.91
CA ASP A 329 9.05 -17.16 24.90
C ASP A 329 7.74 -16.70 25.54
N PHE A 330 7.43 -15.41 25.37
CA PHE A 330 6.18 -14.83 25.87
C PHE A 330 4.97 -15.12 24.99
N SER A 331 5.13 -15.77 23.83
CA SER A 331 4.01 -16.16 22.95
C SER A 331 3.10 -17.17 23.65
N ILE A 332 3.68 -18.13 24.37
CA ILE A 332 2.95 -19.11 25.18
C ILE A 332 2.18 -18.38 26.30
N THR A 333 2.81 -17.41 26.95
CA THR A 333 2.17 -16.58 27.98
C THR A 333 0.98 -15.82 27.41
N LEU A 334 1.14 -15.19 26.24
CA LEU A 334 0.05 -14.52 25.53
C LEU A 334 -1.08 -15.49 25.18
N GLY A 335 -0.75 -16.66 24.61
CA GLY A 335 -1.75 -17.68 24.26
C GLY A 335 -2.57 -18.14 25.46
N LYS A 336 -1.93 -18.37 26.62
CA LYS A 336 -2.60 -18.77 27.87
C LYS A 336 -3.41 -17.66 28.52
N GLN A 337 -2.99 -16.40 28.36
CA GLN A 337 -3.64 -15.25 28.98
C GLN A 337 -4.63 -14.53 28.06
N LYS A 338 -4.77 -14.98 26.80
CA LYS A 338 -5.61 -14.30 25.82
C LYS A 338 -7.09 -14.31 26.26
N PRO A 339 -7.77 -13.16 26.28
CA PRO A 339 -9.21 -13.11 26.50
C PRO A 339 -9.98 -13.88 25.41
N ALA A 340 -11.22 -14.26 25.73
CA ALA A 340 -12.15 -14.75 24.71
C ALA A 340 -12.38 -13.65 23.65
N GLY A 341 -12.39 -14.02 22.37
CA GLY A 341 -12.53 -13.07 21.26
C GLY A 341 -11.23 -12.42 20.77
N GLN A 342 -10.15 -12.45 21.55
CA GLN A 342 -8.84 -11.97 21.09
C GLN A 342 -8.20 -12.96 20.10
N THR A 343 -7.70 -12.42 18.98
CA THR A 343 -6.94 -13.15 17.96
C THR A 343 -5.44 -12.94 18.17
N LEU A 344 -4.70 -14.05 18.32
CA LEU A 344 -3.24 -14.05 18.37
C LEU A 344 -2.70 -14.69 17.09
N VAL A 345 -1.86 -13.97 16.36
CA VAL A 345 -1.22 -14.43 15.13
C VAL A 345 0.28 -14.55 15.36
N GLY A 346 0.79 -15.78 15.31
CA GLY A 346 2.22 -16.05 15.38
C GLY A 346 2.79 -16.38 14.00
N PHE A 347 4.06 -16.01 13.78
CA PHE A 347 4.82 -16.47 12.62
C PHE A 347 5.79 -17.59 13.02
N ALA A 348 6.03 -18.50 12.08
CA ALA A 348 7.03 -19.54 12.16
C ALA A 348 7.89 -19.45 10.90
N ALA A 349 9.15 -19.06 11.05
CA ALA A 349 10.12 -19.07 9.97
C ALA A 349 11.04 -20.27 10.21
N GLU A 350 10.77 -21.37 9.50
CA GLU A 350 11.53 -22.60 9.61
C GLU A 350 12.22 -22.95 8.30
N THR A 351 13.45 -23.46 8.40
CA THR A 351 14.23 -23.91 7.24
C THR A 351 13.89 -25.35 6.85
N GLU A 352 13.30 -26.13 7.75
CA GLU A 352 12.90 -27.51 7.54
C GLU A 352 11.54 -27.78 8.23
N LYS A 353 10.71 -28.68 7.67
CA LYS A 353 9.44 -29.15 8.28
C LYS A 353 8.48 -28.04 8.76
N MET A 354 8.37 -26.96 7.99
CA MET A 354 7.64 -25.73 8.34
C MET A 354 6.20 -25.96 8.84
N GLU A 355 5.42 -26.82 8.17
CA GLU A 355 4.01 -27.06 8.51
C GLU A 355 3.86 -27.78 9.86
N GLU A 356 4.74 -28.75 10.14
CA GLU A 356 4.73 -29.54 11.37
C GLU A 356 5.04 -28.65 12.59
N HIS A 357 6.06 -27.79 12.46
CA HIS A 357 6.43 -26.82 13.50
C HIS A 357 5.37 -25.73 13.72
N ALA A 358 4.74 -25.25 12.66
CA ALA A 358 3.65 -24.27 12.78
C ALA A 358 2.45 -24.85 13.54
N LEU A 359 2.05 -26.09 13.24
CA LEU A 359 0.95 -26.77 13.93
C LEU A 359 1.26 -27.08 15.39
N ALA A 360 2.50 -27.46 15.71
CA ALA A 360 2.94 -27.67 17.09
C ALA A 360 2.83 -26.37 17.90
N LYS A 361 3.30 -25.24 17.34
CA LYS A 361 3.23 -23.91 17.98
C LYS A 361 1.79 -23.43 18.19
N LEU A 362 0.87 -23.80 17.30
CA LEU A 362 -0.55 -23.46 17.44
C LEU A 362 -1.24 -24.22 18.59
N ARG A 363 -0.77 -25.42 18.93
CA ARG A 363 -1.37 -26.29 19.96
C ARG A 363 -0.82 -26.08 21.37
N ALA A 364 0.37 -25.49 21.48
CA ALA A 364 1.07 -25.20 22.74
C ALA A 364 0.48 -23.97 23.45
#